data_AF-A0A962VG40-F1
#
_entry.id   AF-A0A962VG40-F1
#
_cell.length_a   1.000
_cell.length_b   1.000
_cell.length_c   1.000
_cell.angle_alpha   90.00
_cell.angle_beta   90.00
_cell.angle_gamma   90.00
#
_symmetry.space_group_name_H-M   'P 1'
#
loop_
_entity.id
_entity.type
_entity.pdbx_description
1 polymer ?
#
loop_
_entity_poly.entity_id
_entity_poly.type
_entity_poly.pdbx_seq_one_letter_code
_entity_poly.pdbx_strand_id
1 'polypeptide(L)'
;MSPKRKSLAAGMSGSSPVKTERQHIDTPITDPPARTLGRAPSRVGKKPVTAFLSPEAAAQLKAMAALEQTTQEALLIEAINDLFQKRGKPQIA
;
A
#
# COMPACT_ATOMS: atom_id res chain seq x y z
N MET A 1 27.85 17.86 -53.90
CA MET A 1 26.39 17.94 -54.15
C MET A 1 25.70 16.95 -53.19
N SER A 2 25.22 17.44 -52.05
CA SER A 2 24.44 16.68 -51.05
C SER A 2 23.53 17.68 -50.32
N PRO A 3 22.25 17.38 -50.05
CA PRO A 3 21.29 18.41 -49.67
C PRO A 3 21.34 18.77 -48.17
N LYS A 4 21.24 20.08 -47.91
CA LYS A 4 21.13 20.72 -46.58
C LYS A 4 19.82 20.30 -45.88
N ARG A 5 19.92 19.75 -44.66
CA ARG A 5 18.78 19.69 -43.73
C ARG A 5 18.51 21.11 -43.20
N LYS A 6 17.35 21.67 -43.58
CA LYS A 6 16.87 22.96 -43.07
C LYS A 6 16.53 22.81 -41.58
N SER A 7 17.13 23.65 -40.75
CA SER A 7 16.75 23.88 -39.35
C SER A 7 15.36 24.51 -39.30
N LEU A 8 14.41 23.85 -38.64
CA LEU A 8 13.07 24.39 -38.34
C LEU A 8 13.03 24.86 -36.89
N ALA A 9 13.68 25.99 -36.64
CA ALA A 9 13.33 26.84 -35.51
C ALA A 9 12.19 27.76 -35.97
N ALA A 10 10.94 27.39 -35.68
CA ALA A 10 9.77 28.28 -35.74
C ALA A 10 8.55 27.50 -35.22
N GLY A 11 8.02 27.91 -34.07
CA GLY A 11 6.79 27.30 -33.53
C GLY A 11 6.55 27.45 -32.04
N MET A 12 7.22 28.38 -31.35
CA MET A 12 6.82 28.78 -30.00
C MET A 12 5.88 29.99 -30.12
N SER A 13 4.57 29.75 -30.22
CA SER A 13 3.52 30.73 -29.88
C SER A 13 2.14 30.10 -29.95
N GLY A 14 1.41 30.17 -28.83
CA GLY A 14 -0.04 29.94 -28.79
C GLY A 14 -0.48 28.61 -28.19
N SER A 15 -0.29 28.45 -26.88
CA SER A 15 -1.20 27.62 -26.09
C SER A 15 -1.53 28.38 -24.81
N SER A 16 -2.65 29.11 -24.88
CA SER A 16 -3.31 29.68 -23.71
C SER A 16 -3.64 28.54 -22.73
N PRO A 17 -3.50 28.75 -21.40
CA PRO A 17 -3.96 27.77 -20.45
C PRO A 17 -5.49 27.69 -20.56
N VAL A 18 -5.99 26.55 -21.05
CA VAL A 18 -7.39 26.19 -20.82
C VAL A 18 -7.51 26.02 -19.30
N LYS A 19 -8.01 27.06 -18.64
CA LYS A 19 -8.52 26.99 -17.27
C LYS A 19 -9.68 26.00 -17.33
N THR A 20 -9.40 24.74 -17.03
CA THR A 20 -10.42 23.72 -16.79
C THR A 20 -11.15 24.12 -15.52
N GLU A 21 -12.19 24.93 -15.68
CA GLU A 21 -13.24 25.15 -14.71
C GLU A 21 -13.82 23.75 -14.42
N ARG A 22 -13.45 23.18 -13.28
CA ARG A 22 -14.06 21.93 -12.80
C ARG A 22 -15.52 22.28 -12.51
N GLN A 23 -16.42 21.85 -13.38
CA GLN A 23 -17.85 21.91 -13.11
C GLN A 23 -18.10 21.09 -11.84
N HIS A 24 -18.34 21.80 -10.74
CA HIS A 24 -18.78 21.22 -9.48
C HIS A 24 -20.22 20.78 -9.69
N ILE A 25 -20.41 19.48 -9.90
CA ILE A 25 -21.72 18.86 -9.93
C ILE A 25 -22.17 18.74 -8.48
N ASP A 26 -22.94 19.71 -7.99
CA ASP A 26 -23.65 19.69 -6.71
C ASP A 26 -24.79 18.66 -6.74
N THR A 27 -24.43 17.39 -6.91
CA THR A 27 -25.36 16.29 -6.66
C THR A 27 -25.21 15.97 -5.18
N PRO A 28 -26.29 15.95 -4.36
CA PRO A 28 -26.18 15.50 -2.98
C PRO A 28 -25.73 14.03 -3.02
N ILE A 29 -24.47 13.79 -2.66
CA ILE A 29 -23.94 12.44 -2.44
C ILE A 29 -24.72 11.90 -1.25
N THR A 30 -25.78 11.13 -1.53
CA THR A 30 -26.40 10.29 -0.51
C THR A 30 -25.39 9.19 -0.25
N ASP A 31 -24.66 9.29 0.86
CA ASP A 31 -23.73 8.25 1.27
C ASP A 31 -24.48 6.90 1.30
N PRO A 32 -23.98 5.85 0.60
CA PRO A 32 -24.58 4.54 0.71
C PRO A 32 -24.54 4.10 2.18
N PRO A 33 -25.57 3.40 2.68
CA PRO A 33 -25.60 2.96 4.07
C PRO A 33 -24.33 2.17 4.37
N ALA A 34 -23.62 2.60 5.43
CA ALA A 34 -22.38 1.97 5.86
C ALA A 34 -22.64 0.48 6.06
N ARG A 35 -22.13 -0.35 5.13
CA ARG A 35 -22.20 -1.80 5.27
C ARG A 35 -21.32 -2.15 6.46
N THR A 36 -21.93 -2.58 7.56
CA THR A 36 -21.21 -3.23 8.64
C THR A 36 -20.68 -4.55 8.10
N LEU A 37 -19.50 -4.52 7.49
CA LEU A 37 -18.80 -5.71 7.06
C LEU A 37 -18.53 -6.52 8.34
N GLY A 38 -19.23 -7.64 8.49
CA GLY A 38 -19.01 -8.57 9.59
C GLY A 38 -17.54 -8.93 9.68
N ARG A 39 -17.06 -9.22 10.90
CA ARG A 39 -15.67 -9.60 11.14
C ARG A 39 -15.29 -10.78 10.24
N ALA A 40 -14.21 -10.65 9.47
CA ALA A 40 -13.73 -11.72 8.61
C ALA A 40 -13.58 -13.03 9.42
N PRO A 41 -14.01 -14.19 8.89
CA PRO A 41 -13.95 -15.46 9.62
C PRO A 41 -12.57 -15.78 10.19
N SER A 42 -11.51 -15.44 9.45
CA SER A 42 -10.11 -15.63 9.87
C SER A 42 -9.69 -14.84 11.11
N ARG A 43 -10.47 -13.83 11.51
CA ARG A 43 -10.20 -12.96 12.68
C ARG A 43 -11.08 -13.28 13.88
N VAL A 44 -12.03 -14.21 13.76
CA VAL A 44 -12.89 -14.62 14.88
C VAL A 44 -12.01 -15.29 15.96
N GLY A 45 -12.20 -14.92 17.23
CA GLY A 45 -11.38 -15.42 18.35
C GLY A 45 -9.96 -14.85 18.46
N LYS A 46 -9.44 -14.20 17.42
CA LYS A 46 -8.10 -13.58 17.43
C LYS A 46 -8.13 -12.14 17.94
N LYS A 47 -7.06 -11.70 18.62
CA LYS A 47 -6.82 -10.29 18.98
C LYS A 47 -5.66 -9.74 18.13
N PRO A 48 -5.81 -8.57 17.49
CA PRO A 48 -4.71 -7.98 16.72
C PRO A 48 -3.61 -7.49 17.67
N VAL A 49 -2.36 -7.75 17.30
CA VAL A 49 -1.17 -7.16 17.93
C VAL A 49 -0.50 -6.29 16.86
N THR A 50 -0.34 -5.00 17.14
CA THR A 50 0.23 -4.03 16.19
C THR A 50 1.48 -3.40 16.76
N ALA A 51 2.53 -3.30 15.94
CA ALA A 51 3.77 -2.63 16.25
C ALA A 51 4.15 -1.70 15.10
N PHE A 52 4.73 -0.54 15.42
CA PHE A 52 5.34 0.33 14.43
C PHE A 52 6.75 -0.15 14.13
N LEU A 53 7.03 -0.47 12.86
CA LEU A 53 8.34 -0.86 12.37
C LEU A 53 8.93 0.28 11.54
N SER A 54 10.26 0.32 11.43
CA SER A 54 10.89 1.18 10.43
C SER A 54 10.47 0.74 9.01
N PRO A 55 10.49 1.65 8.03
CA PRO A 55 10.17 1.30 6.64
C PRO A 55 11.05 0.15 6.11
N GLU A 56 12.33 0.12 6.48
CA GLU A 56 13.28 -0.94 6.12
C GLU A 56 12.90 -2.28 6.72
N ALA A 57 12.57 -2.33 8.01
CA ALA A 57 12.16 -3.57 8.67
C ALA A 57 10.85 -4.12 8.09
N ALA A 58 9.89 -3.24 7.78
CA ALA A 58 8.64 -3.64 7.12
C ALA A 58 8.87 -4.19 5.71
N ALA A 59 9.78 -3.57 4.94
CA ALA A 59 10.15 -4.06 3.61
C ALA A 59 10.86 -5.42 3.68
N GLN A 60 11.77 -5.60 4.64
CA GLN A 60 12.49 -6.85 4.85
C GLN A 60 11.53 -7.99 5.26
N LEU A 61 10.62 -7.75 6.20
CA LEU A 61 9.62 -8.75 6.61
C LEU A 61 8.74 -9.17 5.43
N LYS A 62 8.34 -8.21 4.59
CA LYS A 62 7.57 -8.49 3.37
C LYS A 62 8.38 -9.30 2.36
N ALA A 63 9.66 -8.99 2.18
CA ALA A 63 10.54 -9.71 1.27
C ALA A 63 10.75 -11.16 1.74
N MET A 64 10.99 -11.39 3.04
CA MET A 64 11.11 -12.72 3.62
C MET A 64 9.86 -13.57 3.38
N ALA A 65 8.68 -13.02 3.69
CA ALA A 65 7.42 -13.72 3.47
C ALA A 65 7.23 -14.14 2.01
N ALA A 66 7.64 -13.29 1.05
CA ALA A 66 7.56 -13.61 -0.37
C ALA A 66 8.57 -14.69 -0.80
N LEU A 67 9.81 -14.63 -0.30
CA LEU A 67 10.86 -15.61 -0.62
C LEU A 67 10.55 -17.00 -0.04
N GLU A 68 10.02 -17.04 1.18
CA GLU A 68 9.71 -18.27 1.91
C GLU A 68 8.30 -18.81 1.60
N GLN A 69 7.57 -18.18 0.68
CA GLN A 69 6.19 -18.54 0.30
C GLN A 69 5.25 -18.65 1.51
N THR A 70 5.41 -17.74 2.47
CA THR A 70 4.63 -17.69 3.72
C THR A 70 3.93 -16.34 3.87
N THR A 71 3.30 -16.11 5.01
CA THR A 71 2.64 -14.84 5.33
C THR A 71 3.43 -14.05 6.37
N GLN A 72 3.33 -12.72 6.33
CA GLN A 72 3.91 -11.87 7.37
C GLN A 72 3.32 -12.19 8.76
N GLU A 73 2.04 -12.61 8.84
CA GLU A 73 1.42 -13.06 10.08
C GLU A 73 2.13 -14.30 10.65
N ALA A 74 2.47 -15.28 9.80
CA ALA A 74 3.18 -16.49 10.22
C ALA A 74 4.59 -16.17 10.76
N LEU A 75 5.35 -15.31 10.07
CA LEU A 75 6.68 -14.89 10.54
C LEU A 75 6.61 -14.12 11.87
N LEU A 76 5.58 -13.30 12.06
CA LEU A 76 5.36 -12.60 13.33
C LEU A 76 5.00 -13.58 14.45
N ILE A 77 4.16 -14.57 14.18
CA ILE A 77 3.80 -15.63 15.13
C ILE A 77 5.06 -16.42 15.55
N GLU A 78 5.90 -16.79 14.59
CA GLU A 78 7.18 -17.46 14.85
C GLU A 78 8.08 -16.60 15.76
N ALA A 79 8.31 -15.33 15.40
CA ALA A 79 9.14 -14.43 16.19
C ALA A 79 8.61 -14.21 17.63
N ILE A 80 7.28 -14.19 17.81
CA ILE A 80 6.65 -14.10 19.12
C ILE A 80 6.85 -15.38 19.93
N ASN A 81 6.70 -16.55 19.31
CA ASN A 81 6.95 -17.84 19.95
C ASN A 81 8.42 -18.01 20.36
N ASP A 82 9.35 -17.58 19.51
CA ASP A 82 10.78 -17.51 19.83
C ASP A 82 11.06 -16.61 21.04
N LEU A 83 10.39 -15.46 21.11
CA LEU A 83 10.49 -14.56 22.25
C LEU A 83 9.96 -15.23 23.53
N PHE A 84 8.83 -15.93 23.47
CA PHE A 84 8.29 -16.67 24.61
C PHE A 84 9.25 -17.75 25.08
N GLN A 85 9.79 -18.54 24.16
CA GLN A 85 10.77 -19.58 24.49
C GLN A 85 12.01 -18.99 25.16
N LYS A 86 12.57 -17.89 24.62
CA LYS A 86 13.71 -17.15 25.22
C LYS A 86 13.40 -16.62 26.62
N ARG A 87 12.13 -16.46 26.97
CA ARG A 87 11.67 -16.01 28.30
C ARG A 87 11.17 -17.14 29.19
N GLY A 88 11.36 -18.40 28.80
CA GLY A 88 10.87 -19.57 29.54
C GLY A 88 9.34 -19.65 29.60
N LYS A 89 8.66 -19.08 28.60
CA LYS A 89 7.21 -19.15 28.43
C LYS A 89 6.84 -20.18 27.36
N PRO A 90 5.67 -20.82 27.45
CA PRO A 90 5.20 -21.72 26.40
C PRO A 90 4.99 -20.97 25.09
N GLN A 91 5.23 -21.65 23.97
CA GLN A 91 4.82 -21.20 22.64
C GLN A 91 3.30 -21.36 22.52
N ILE A 92 2.59 -20.26 22.30
CA ILE A 92 1.11 -20.19 22.40
C ILE A 92 0.46 -19.48 21.20
N ALA A 93 1.26 -19.08 20.21
CA ALA A 93 0.82 -18.38 19.01
C ALA A 93 0.75 -19.32 17.81
#